data_AF-A0AAU1PS80-F1
#
_entry.id   AF-A0AAU1PS80-F1
#
_cell.length_a   1.000
_cell.length_b   1.000
_cell.length_c   1.000
_cell.angle_alpha   90.00
_cell.angle_beta   90.00
_cell.angle_gamma   90.00
#
_symmetry.space_group_name_H-M   'P 1'
#
loop_
_entity.id
_entity.type
_entity.pdbx_description
1 polymer ?
#
loop_
_entity_poly.entity_id
_entity_poly.type
_entity_poly.pdbx_seq_one_letter_code
_entity_poly.pdbx_strand_id
1 'polypeptide(L)'
;MTAGTVTYGGRLRDLEAEAFRTGRTLAGHSEQLAAIRAQQHTAPGNAIGEPQERTIAARLDTIEQRLSTITDALTALARAHGIDPETTG
;
A
#
# COMPACT_ATOMS: atom_id res chain seq x y z
N MET A 1 22.43 50.33 39.16
CA MET A 1 21.92 50.17 37.78
C MET A 1 22.31 48.80 37.22
N THR A 2 21.97 47.69 37.90
CA THR A 2 22.57 46.36 37.64
C THR A 2 21.55 45.23 37.46
N ALA A 3 20.26 45.47 37.72
CA ALA A 3 19.24 44.41 37.65
C ALA A 3 18.79 44.09 36.21
N GLY A 4 18.79 45.08 35.30
CA GLY A 4 18.27 44.92 33.93
C GLY A 4 19.19 44.13 32.99
N THR A 5 20.51 44.19 33.20
CA THR A 5 21.50 43.44 32.39
C THR A 5 21.56 41.96 32.77
N VAL A 6 21.38 41.64 34.06
CA VAL A 6 21.35 40.25 34.56
C VAL A 6 20.12 39.49 34.06
N THR A 7 18.94 40.13 34.03
CA THR A 7 17.71 39.50 33.52
C THR A 7 17.70 39.36 32.00
N TYR A 8 18.24 40.34 31.27
CA TYR A 8 18.37 40.24 29.81
C TYR A 8 19.36 39.13 29.40
N GLY A 9 20.51 39.04 30.06
CA GLY A 9 21.49 37.97 29.81
C GLY A 9 20.96 36.57 30.12
N GLY A 10 20.12 36.42 31.15
CA GLY A 10 19.45 35.16 31.45
C GLY A 10 18.49 34.71 30.34
N ARG A 11 17.58 35.60 29.91
CA ARG A 11 16.63 35.30 28.82
C ARG A 11 17.32 34.99 27.49
N LEU A 12 18.45 35.65 27.21
CA LEU A 12 19.23 35.37 26.01
C LEU A 12 19.81 33.95 26.02
N ARG A 13 20.37 33.51 27.16
CA ARG A 13 20.89 32.14 27.33
C ARG A 13 19.79 31.09 27.24
N ASP A 14 18.62 31.36 27.80
CA ASP A 14 17.47 30.45 27.72
C ASP A 14 16.98 30.30 26.27
N LEU A 15 16.95 31.40 25.50
CA LEU A 15 16.59 31.39 24.09
C LEU A 15 17.62 30.64 23.24
N GLU A 16 18.91 30.82 23.50
CA GLU A 16 19.99 30.06 22.85
C GLU A 16 19.88 28.55 23.15
N ALA A 17 19.58 28.19 24.40
CA ALA A 17 19.40 26.80 24.81
C ALA A 17 18.16 26.16 24.14
N GLU A 18 17.06 26.90 24.00
CA GLU A 18 15.86 26.44 23.29
C GLU A 18 16.11 26.31 21.78
N ALA A 19 16.81 27.26 21.17
CA ALA A 19 17.20 27.20 19.76
C ALA A 19 18.08 25.98 19.48
N PHE A 20 19.04 25.68 20.38
CA PHE A 20 19.88 24.50 20.27
C PHE A 20 19.09 23.19 20.41
N ARG A 21 18.14 23.13 21.36
CA ARG A 21 17.24 21.98 21.51
C ARG A 21 16.37 21.78 20.28
N THR A 22 15.79 22.85 19.76
CA THR A 22 14.96 22.83 18.55
C THR A 22 15.76 22.39 17.33
N GLY A 23 16.98 22.90 17.15
CA GLY A 23 17.88 22.48 16.07
C GLY A 23 18.23 20.99 16.12
N ARG A 24 18.47 20.45 17.32
CA ARG A 24 18.72 19.00 17.50
C ARG A 24 17.50 18.16 17.15
N THR A 25 16.31 18.58 17.57
CA THR A 25 15.05 17.90 17.22
C THR A 25 14.80 17.94 15.71
N LEU A 26 15.05 19.07 15.05
CA LEU A 26 14.90 19.21 13.60
C LEU A 26 15.87 18.28 12.83
N ALA A 27 17.12 18.16 13.30
CA ALA A 27 18.08 17.21 12.73
C ALA A 27 17.58 15.77 12.85
N GLY A 28 17.07 15.38 14.02
CA GLY A 28 16.48 14.05 14.25
C GLY A 28 15.27 13.77 13.35
N HIS A 29 14.37 14.75 13.18
CA HIS A 29 13.24 14.60 12.24
C HIS A 29 13.69 14.50 10.78
N SER A 30 14.76 15.21 10.40
CA SER A 30 15.33 15.16 9.04
C SER A 30 15.92 13.78 8.73
N GLU A 31 16.60 13.17 9.70
CA GLU A 31 17.11 11.80 9.60
C GLU A 31 15.97 10.77 9.50
N GLN A 32 14.90 10.93 10.29
CA GLN A 32 13.71 10.08 10.19
C GLN A 32 13.05 10.18 8.82
N LEU A 33 12.92 11.39 8.25
CA LEU A 33 12.38 11.57 6.90
C LEU A 33 13.28 10.94 5.83
N ALA A 34 14.61 11.02 5.99
CA ALA A 34 15.54 10.35 5.10
C ALA A 34 15.39 8.82 5.16
N ALA A 35 15.21 8.26 6.36
CA ALA A 35 14.94 6.83 6.54
C ALA A 35 13.61 6.41 5.90
N ILE A 36 12.53 7.19 6.07
CA ILE A 36 11.23 6.93 5.44
C ILE A 36 11.36 6.97 3.92
N ARG A 37 12.07 7.96 3.36
CA ARG A 37 12.28 8.07 1.91
C ARG A 37 13.08 6.87 1.37
N ALA A 38 14.11 6.43 2.10
CA ALA A 38 14.88 5.25 1.73
C ALA A 38 14.02 3.98 1.76
N GLN A 39 13.15 3.83 2.78
CA GLN A 39 12.19 2.74 2.87
C GLN A 39 11.17 2.78 1.73
N GLN A 40 10.67 3.95 1.33
CA GLN A 40 9.75 4.08 0.19
C GLN A 40 10.41 3.73 -1.15
N HIS A 41 11.67 4.08 -1.34
CA HIS A 41 12.42 3.74 -2.55
C HIS A 41 12.86 2.27 -2.59
N THR A 42 13.06 1.65 -1.41
CA THR A 42 13.51 0.25 -1.29
C THR A 42 12.33 -0.71 -1.12
N ALA A 43 11.15 -0.22 -0.75
CA ALA A 43 9.92 -1.00 -0.79
C ALA A 43 9.67 -1.36 -2.26
N PRO A 44 9.84 -2.63 -2.68
CA PRO A 44 9.40 -3.04 -4.00
C PRO A 44 7.91 -2.69 -4.08
N GLY A 45 7.53 -2.04 -5.19
CA GLY A 45 6.21 -1.45 -5.40
C GLY A 45 5.07 -2.36 -4.96
N ASN A 46 4.67 -2.23 -3.70
CA ASN A 46 3.47 -2.86 -3.17
C ASN A 46 2.28 -2.02 -3.63
N ALA A 47 1.91 -2.32 -4.87
CA ALA A 47 0.54 -2.56 -5.28
C ALA A 47 -0.39 -1.34 -5.31
N ILE A 48 -0.08 -0.38 -6.18
CA ILE A 48 -1.11 0.24 -7.00
C ILE A 48 -0.98 -0.42 -8.38
N GLY A 49 -1.68 -1.54 -8.61
CA GLY A 49 -1.87 -2.09 -9.97
C GLY A 49 -1.65 -3.60 -10.17
N GLU A 50 -0.44 -4.14 -10.01
CA GLU A 50 -0.06 -5.19 -10.98
C GLU A 50 0.01 -6.68 -10.60
N PRO A 51 -0.06 -7.16 -9.34
CA PRO A 51 -0.09 -8.62 -9.10
C PRO A 51 -1.51 -9.20 -9.03
N GLN A 52 -2.46 -8.48 -8.41
CA GLN A 52 -3.77 -9.02 -8.07
C GLN A 52 -4.72 -9.06 -9.27
N GLU A 53 -4.75 -8.01 -10.10
CA GLU A 53 -5.61 -7.96 -11.29
C GLU A 53 -5.21 -9.04 -12.31
N ARG A 54 -3.92 -9.22 -12.58
CA ARG A 54 -3.42 -10.33 -13.43
C ARG A 54 -3.77 -11.70 -12.85
N THR A 55 -3.72 -11.85 -11.53
CA THR A 55 -4.09 -13.11 -10.86
C THR A 55 -5.59 -13.37 -10.93
N ILE A 56 -6.43 -12.33 -10.81
CA ILE A 56 -7.88 -12.45 -10.91
C ILE A 56 -8.28 -12.79 -12.35
N ALA A 57 -7.75 -12.09 -13.34
CA ALA A 57 -8.01 -12.37 -14.76
C ALA A 57 -7.63 -13.82 -15.13
N ALA A 58 -6.43 -14.26 -14.76
CA ALA A 58 -6.00 -15.65 -15.01
C ALA A 58 -6.89 -16.69 -14.32
N ARG A 59 -7.38 -16.38 -13.11
CA ARG A 59 -8.33 -17.26 -12.40
C ARG A 59 -9.69 -17.28 -13.07
N LEU A 60 -10.17 -16.14 -13.58
CA LEU A 60 -11.43 -16.05 -14.32
C LEU A 60 -11.35 -16.84 -15.63
N ASP A 61 -10.29 -16.67 -16.43
CA ASP A 61 -10.07 -17.45 -17.66
C ASP A 61 -10.09 -18.96 -17.38
N THR A 62 -9.44 -19.39 -16.30
CA THR A 62 -9.42 -20.80 -15.89
C THR A 62 -10.81 -21.30 -15.49
N ILE A 63 -11.60 -20.46 -14.80
CA ILE A 63 -12.97 -20.80 -14.40
C ILE A 63 -13.86 -20.91 -15.64
N GLU A 64 -13.77 -19.96 -16.58
CA GLU A 64 -14.54 -19.97 -17.82
C GLU A 64 -14.25 -21.23 -18.64
N GLN A 65 -12.97 -21.61 -18.79
CA GLN A 65 -12.60 -22.83 -19.51
C GLN A 65 -13.15 -24.10 -18.83
N ARG A 66 -13.10 -24.16 -17.50
CA ARG A 66 -13.68 -25.28 -16.72
C ARG A 66 -15.19 -25.35 -16.85
N LEU A 67 -15.88 -24.21 -16.79
CA LEU A 67 -17.32 -24.15 -16.97
C LEU A 67 -17.71 -24.58 -18.39
N SER A 68 -16.99 -24.13 -19.42
CA SER A 68 -17.21 -24.59 -20.80
C SER A 68 -17.08 -26.12 -20.89
N THR A 69 -16.03 -26.69 -20.30
CA THR A 69 -15.80 -28.15 -20.32
C THR A 69 -16.92 -28.91 -19.61
N ILE A 70 -17.41 -28.38 -18.48
CA ILE A 70 -18.52 -28.98 -17.74
C ILE A 70 -19.81 -28.90 -18.57
N THR A 71 -20.10 -27.76 -19.19
CA THR A 71 -21.27 -27.59 -20.06
C THR A 71 -21.24 -28.57 -21.23
N ASP A 72 -20.08 -28.76 -21.87
CA ASP A 72 -19.93 -29.72 -22.96
C ASP A 72 -20.19 -31.15 -22.48
N ALA A 73 -19.64 -31.52 -21.32
CA ALA A 73 -19.84 -32.84 -20.73
C ALA A 73 -21.30 -33.09 -20.35
N LEU A 74 -21.97 -32.10 -19.76
CA LEU A 74 -23.40 -32.19 -19.41
C LEU A 74 -24.28 -32.29 -20.66
N THR A 75 -23.96 -31.52 -21.70
CA THR A 75 -24.65 -31.58 -22.99
C THR A 75 -24.49 -32.96 -23.64
N ALA A 76 -23.27 -33.51 -23.64
CA ALA A 76 -23.00 -34.84 -24.16
C ALA A 76 -23.75 -35.93 -23.36
N LEU A 77 -23.79 -35.80 -22.03
CA LEU A 77 -24.52 -36.71 -21.15
C LEU A 77 -26.03 -36.65 -21.38
N ALA A 78 -26.60 -35.44 -21.50
CA ALA A 78 -28.01 -35.24 -21.82
C ALA A 78 -28.39 -35.94 -23.13
N ARG A 79 -27.59 -35.73 -24.19
CA ARG A 79 -27.78 -36.41 -25.49
C ARG A 79 -27.67 -37.93 -25.38
N ALA A 80 -26.70 -38.45 -24.61
CA ALA A 80 -26.56 -39.89 -24.38
C ALA A 80 -27.77 -40.50 -23.67
N HIS A 81 -28.50 -39.70 -22.88
CA HIS A 81 -29.74 -40.10 -22.23
C HIS A 81 -31.02 -39.73 -23.01
N GLY A 82 -30.88 -39.23 -24.25
CA GLY A 82 -32.02 -38.84 -25.08
C GLY A 82 -32.76 -37.59 -24.60
N ILE A 83 -32.13 -36.78 -23.75
CA ILE A 83 -32.64 -35.48 -23.30
C ILE A 83 -32.14 -34.42 -24.29
N ASP A 84 -33.03 -33.56 -24.78
CA ASP A 84 -32.65 -32.41 -25.61
C ASP A 84 -32.20 -31.24 -24.72
N PRO A 85 -30.90 -30.91 -24.69
CA PRO A 85 -30.37 -29.86 -23.83
C PRO A 85 -30.81 -28.45 -24.25
N GLU A 86 -31.35 -28.26 -25.46
CA GLU A 86 -31.77 -26.95 -26.00
C GLU A 86 -33.21 -26.58 -25.64
N THR A 87 -33.95 -27.47 -24.96
CA THR A 87 -35.38 -27.26 -24.64
C THR A 87 -35.63 -26.37 -23.41
N THR A 88 -34.58 -25.92 -22.72
CA THR A 88 -34.70 -25.04 -21.55
C THR A 88 -34.03 -23.70 -21.83
N GLY A 89 -34.69 -22.87 -22.66
CA GLY A 89 -34.35 -21.46 -22.91
C GLY A 89 -35.45 -20.56 -22.39
#